data_AF-A0A8C6XD18-F1
#
_entry.id   AF-A0A8C6XD18-F1
#
_cell.length_a   1.000
_cell.length_b   1.000
_cell.length_c   1.000
_cell.angle_alpha   90.00
_cell.angle_beta   90.00
_cell.angle_gamma   90.00
#
_symmetry.space_group_name_H-M   'P 1'
#
loop_
_entity.id
_entity.type
_entity.pdbx_description
1 polymer ?
#
loop_
_entity_poly.entity_id
_entity_poly.type
_entity_poly.pdbx_seq_one_letter_code
_entity_poly.pdbx_strand_id
1 'polypeptide(L)' 'MFVSTDPDWASHTLGVFICLNCSGIHRNIPQISKVKSVRMDEWDSAQIEVTGCWQMR' A
#
# COMPACT_ATOMS: atom_id res chain seq x y z
N MET A 1 10.89 -4.09 18.64
CA MET A 1 10.29 -4.51 17.36
C MET A 1 9.38 -3.39 16.90
N PHE A 2 9.83 -2.63 15.91
CA PHE A 2 9.17 -1.41 15.44
C PHE A 2 7.99 -1.77 14.54
N VAL A 3 6.77 -1.74 15.07
CA VAL A 3 5.62 -1.42 14.22
C VAL A 3 5.75 0.07 13.94
N SER A 4 6.18 0.42 12.73
CA SER A 4 6.08 1.79 12.25
C SER A 4 4.62 2.19 12.37
N THR A 5 4.35 3.24 13.14
CA THR A 5 2.99 3.76 13.36
C THR A 5 2.34 4.25 12.06
N ASP A 6 3.16 4.48 11.04
CA ASP A 6 2.73 4.89 9.71
C ASP A 6 3.29 3.91 8.66
N PRO A 7 2.43 3.15 7.97
CA PRO A 7 2.86 2.32 6.85
C PRO A 7 3.22 3.17 5.62
N ASP A 8 4.43 2.98 5.08
CA ASP A 8 4.92 3.71 3.90
C ASP A 8 4.49 3.09 2.55
N TRP A 9 3.91 1.88 2.58
CA TRP A 9 3.51 1.12 1.39
C TRP A 9 2.11 0.52 1.55
N ALA A 10 1.42 0.34 0.43
CA ALA A 10 0.15 -0.36 0.39
C ALA A 10 -0.04 -1.18 -0.89
N SER A 11 -0.78 -2.26 -0.75
CA SER A 11 -1.31 -3.04 -1.86
C SER A 11 -2.71 -2.55 -2.20
N HIS A 12 -2.87 -1.91 -3.36
CA HIS A 12 -4.14 -1.32 -3.78
C HIS A 12 -5.07 -2.32 -4.47
N THR A 13 -4.60 -3.52 -4.80
CA THR A 13 -5.47 -4.61 -5.26
C THR A 13 -6.09 -5.39 -4.10
N LEU A 14 -5.38 -5.43 -2.97
CA LEU A 14 -5.83 -6.13 -1.75
C LEU A 14 -6.43 -5.19 -0.71
N GLY A 15 -6.23 -3.88 -0.87
CA GLY A 15 -6.70 -2.86 0.07
C GLY A 15 -6.00 -2.89 1.43
N VAL A 16 -4.72 -3.28 1.47
CA VAL A 16 -3.97 -3.45 2.74
C VAL A 16 -2.69 -2.63 2.77
N PHE A 17 -2.36 -2.14 3.96
CA PHE A 17 -1.08 -1.50 4.24
C PHE A 17 0.00 -2.54 4.55
N ILE A 18 1.21 -2.29 4.07
CA ILE A 18 2.34 -3.20 4.23
C ILE A 18 3.62 -2.43 4.57
N CYS A 19 4.54 -3.08 5.28
CA CYS A 19 5.85 -2.49 5.55
C CYS A 19 6.77 -2.61 4.32
N LEU A 20 7.92 -1.91 4.36
CA LEU A 20 8.92 -1.95 3.28
C LEU A 20 9.36 -3.38 2.92
N ASN A 21 9.58 -4.25 3.90
CA ASN A 21 10.02 -5.63 3.64
C ASN A 21 8.92 -6.45 2.93
N CYS A 22 7.68 -6.34 3.41
CA CYS A 22 6.52 -6.97 2.77
C CYS A 22 6.29 -6.44 1.36
N SER A 23 6.54 -5.14 1.12
CA SER A 23 6.46 -4.54 -0.21
C SER A 23 7.34 -5.27 -1.23
N GLY A 24 8.56 -5.69 -0.84
CA GLY A 24 9.46 -6.46 -1.70
C GLY A 24 8.90 -7.84 -2.07
N ILE A 25 8.28 -8.53 -1.10
CA ILE A 25 7.65 -9.84 -1.34
C ILE A 25 6.47 -9.69 -2.30
N HIS A 26 5.60 -8.71 -2.06
CA HIS A 26 4.42 -8.48 -2.87
C HIS A 26 4.77 -8.03 -4.30
N ARG A 27 5.89 -7.31 -4.49
CA ARG A 27 6.40 -6.95 -5.83
C ARG A 27 6.79 -8.16 -6.69
N ASN A 28 7.06 -9.32 -6.09
CA ASN A 28 7.33 -10.56 -6.83
C ASN A 28 6.06 -11.27 -7.34
N ILE A 29 4.87 -10.80 -6.94
CA ILE A 29 3.57 -11.38 -7.31
C ILE A 29 2.58 -10.31 -7.82
N PRO A 30 2.93 -9.54 -8.87
CA PRO A 30 2.17 -8.38 -9.33
C PRO A 30 0.76 -8.72 -9.87
N GLN A 31 0.53 -9.98 -10.23
CA GLN A 31 -0.78 -10.47 -10.65
C GLN A 31 -1.79 -10.60 -9.51
N ILE A 32 -1.30 -10.72 -8.26
CA ILE A 32 -2.14 -10.80 -7.05
C ILE A 32 -2.09 -9.46 -6.29
N SER A 33 -0.88 -8.94 -6.06
CA SER A 33 -0.67 -7.78 -5.22
C SER A 33 0.09 -6.69 -5.96
N LYS A 34 -0.59 -5.60 -6.28
CA LYS A 34 0.05 -4.40 -6.83
C LYS A 34 0.33 -3.41 -5.72
N VAL A 35 1.61 -3.11 -5.52
CA VAL A 35 2.10 -2.26 -4.44
C VAL A 35 2.40 -0.86 -4.94
N LYS A 36 2.02 0.15 -4.13
CA LYS A 36 2.41 1.55 -4.29
C LYS A 36 2.91 2.11 -2.95
N SER A 37 3.79 3.10 -3.01
CA SER A 37 4.13 3.94 -1.87
C SER A 37 2.96 4.85 -1.55
N VAL A 38 2.70 4.99 -0.27
CA VAL A 38 1.64 5.86 0.26
C VAL A 38 1.88 7.32 -0.10
N ARG A 39 3.14 7.77 -0.02
CA ARG A 39 3.49 9.19 -0.11
C ARG A 39 4.19 9.56 -1.41
N MET A 40 4.85 8.59 -2.06
CA MET A 40 5.74 8.86 -3.20
C MET A 40 5.13 8.52 -4.55
N ASP A 41 4.14 7.62 -4.60
CA ASP A 41 3.48 7.26 -5.86
C ASP A 41 2.20 8.07 -6.04
N GLU A 42 1.87 8.41 -7.27
CA GLU A 42 0.57 9.01 -7.60
C GLU A 42 -0.54 7.97 -7.49
N TRP A 43 -1.71 8.33 -6.99
CA TRP A 43 -2.84 7.42 -6.79
C TRP A 43 -4.06 7.86 -7.59
N ASP A 44 -4.73 6.89 -8.22
CA ASP A 44 -6.04 7.13 -8.82
C ASP A 44 -7.15 6.97 -7.76
N SER A 45 -8.26 7.69 -7.94
CA SER A 45 -9.40 7.72 -7.03
C SER A 45 -9.96 6.32 -6.76
N ALA A 46 -10.03 5.47 -7.79
CA ALA A 46 -10.47 4.09 -7.66
C ALA A 46 -9.51 3.23 -6.79
N GLN A 47 -8.21 3.53 -6.83
CA GLN A 47 -7.21 2.83 -6.01
C GLN A 47 -7.30 3.26 -4.54
N ILE A 48 -7.60 4.54 -4.29
CA ILE A 48 -7.76 5.09 -2.93
C ILE A 48 -9.01 4.50 -2.26
N GLU A 49 -10.11 4.37 -3.01
CA GLU A 49 -11.37 3.80 -2.52
C GLU A 49 -11.18 2.36 -2.01
N VAL A 50 -10.52 1.51 -2.81
CA VAL A 50 -10.23 0.11 -2.44
C VAL A 50 -9.35 0.03 -1.20
N THR A 51 -8.41 0.96 -1.05
CA THR A 51 -7.43 0.90 0.02
C THR A 51 -7.95 1.50 1.34
N GLY A 52 -9.18 2.03 1.34
CA GLY A 52 -9.91 2.45 2.53
C GLY A 52 -9.46 3.81 3.09
N CYS A 53 -10.33 4.81 2.98
CA CYS A 53 -10.28 6.11 3.67
C CYS A 53 -8.87 6.65 4.02
N TRP A 54 -7.98 6.75 3.02
CA TRP A 54 -6.66 7.37 3.17
C TRP A 54 -6.73 8.87 3.44
N GLN A 55 -7.91 9.47 3.26
CA GLN A 55 -8.14 10.91 3.29
C GLN A 55 -8.35 11.48 4.69
N MET A 56 -8.15 10.70 5.76
CA MET A 56 -8.27 11.16 7.14
C MET A 56 -6.91 11.25 7.85
N ARG A 57 -5.93 11.92 7.23
CA ARG A 57 -4.98 12.80 7.92
C ARG A 57 -4.40 13.84 6.95
#